data_AF-A0A6P3GN53-F1
#
_entry.id   AF-A0A6P3GN53-F1
#
_cell.length_a   1.000
_cell.length_b   1.000
_cell.length_c   1.000
_cell.angle_alpha   90.00
_cell.angle_beta   90.00
_cell.angle_gamma   90.00
#
_symmetry.space_group_name_H-M   'P 1'
#
loop_
_entity.id
_entity.type
_entity.pdbx_description
1 polymer ?
#
loop_
_entity_poly.entity_id
_entity_poly.type
_entity_poly.pdbx_seq_one_letter_code
_entity_poly.pdbx_strand_id
1 'polypeptide(L)'
;MRVMRKKNKKRALKQVCIRSVYTNKIISSNRDLLAVVFYGTKKDKNSVNFKNIYVLQELDNPGVKRVQELDKFKGQEGKKYFQDQIGHGSDYSLSEVLWVCANLFSDVQFKMSHKRIMLFTNEDDPHGDDSAKASRARTKAGDLRDTGIFLDLMHLKKRGGFDISLFYRDVIIAENEDVGIHFEESSKLEDLLRKVRAKETRKRVLSRLKLKLNKDVTLTVGIYNMVQKAYRPPPVRLYRETNEPVKTKTRTFNVNTGSLLLPSDTKRSQTYSHRQIVFEKEETEELKRFDEPGFILIGFKPLMMLKKHHYLRHSLFVYPEESLINGSSTLFSALLTKCLEKEVMAVCRYTPRRNSPPCFVALVPQEEELDDQKIQVAPPGFQLVFLPYADDKRKVPFTEKVMANSEQVDKMKAIVQKLRFKYRSDSFENPVLQQHFRNMEALALDLMEPEQAVDLTLPKTEVMDKRLGSLVDEFKELVYPPDYNPEGKVTKRKKDDESSGSKRPKVELSEEELKAHVSKGTLGKLTVPALKEACRMYGLKGGLKKQELLDVLTEHFQKA
;
A
#
# COMPACT_ATOMS: atom_id res chain seq x y z
N MET A 1 19.88 -22.34 35.73
CA MET A 1 18.61 -21.56 35.59
C MET A 1 18.54 -20.55 34.42
N ARG A 2 19.57 -19.74 34.10
CA ARG A 2 19.55 -18.78 32.95
C ARG A 2 19.55 -19.44 31.55
N VAL A 3 19.97 -20.71 31.43
CA VAL A 3 20.04 -21.46 30.16
C VAL A 3 18.69 -21.93 29.66
N MET A 4 17.83 -22.47 30.54
CA MET A 4 16.46 -22.84 30.20
C MET A 4 15.63 -21.62 29.76
N ARG A 5 15.71 -20.49 30.49
CA ARG A 5 14.97 -19.26 30.17
C ARG A 5 15.19 -18.72 28.74
N LYS A 6 16.37 -18.93 28.12
CA LYS A 6 16.67 -18.44 26.76
C LYS A 6 16.23 -19.40 25.64
N LYS A 7 16.26 -20.73 25.86
CA LYS A 7 15.59 -21.70 24.95
C LYS A 7 14.06 -21.54 25.03
N ASN A 8 13.53 -21.15 26.20
CA ASN A 8 12.10 -20.99 26.47
C ASN A 8 11.38 -19.89 25.66
N LYS A 9 12.04 -18.77 25.32
CA LYS A 9 11.40 -17.71 24.51
C LYS A 9 11.30 -18.07 23.01
N LYS A 10 12.20 -18.92 22.51
CA LYS A 10 12.43 -19.14 21.05
C LYS A 10 11.44 -20.09 20.38
N ARG A 11 10.85 -21.05 21.10
CA ARG A 11 9.78 -21.91 20.54
C ARG A 11 8.43 -21.21 20.47
N ALA A 12 8.10 -20.40 21.49
CA ALA A 12 6.91 -19.55 21.48
C ALA A 12 6.90 -18.55 20.30
N LEU A 13 8.07 -18.07 19.89
CA LEU A 13 8.26 -17.22 18.71
C LEU A 13 7.78 -17.88 17.40
N LYS A 14 8.07 -19.17 17.19
CA LYS A 14 7.69 -19.90 15.97
C LYS A 14 6.17 -20.06 15.85
N GLN A 15 5.51 -20.48 16.93
CA GLN A 15 4.07 -20.76 16.95
C GLN A 15 3.23 -19.49 16.77
N VAL A 16 3.63 -18.39 17.40
CA VAL A 16 2.96 -17.09 17.21
C VAL A 16 3.15 -16.59 15.77
N CYS A 17 4.31 -16.83 15.17
CA CYS A 17 4.56 -16.50 13.76
C CYS A 17 3.65 -17.31 12.82
N ILE A 18 3.56 -18.62 13.02
CA ILE A 18 2.71 -19.50 12.18
C ILE A 18 1.23 -19.13 12.33
N ARG A 19 0.76 -18.86 13.56
CA ARG A 19 -0.61 -18.36 13.80
C ARG A 19 -0.86 -17.08 13.00
N SER A 20 0.07 -16.13 13.03
CA SER A 20 -0.06 -14.87 12.27
C SER A 20 -0.14 -15.10 10.77
N VAL A 21 0.59 -16.08 10.22
CA VAL A 21 0.49 -16.44 8.80
C VAL A 21 -0.89 -17.01 8.49
N TYR A 22 -1.40 -17.93 9.32
CA TYR A 22 -2.74 -18.48 9.13
C TYR A 22 -3.82 -17.40 9.14
N THR A 23 -3.80 -16.51 10.13
CA THR A 23 -4.77 -15.40 10.20
C THR A 23 -4.62 -14.46 9.01
N ASN A 24 -3.40 -14.13 8.60
CA ASN A 24 -3.16 -13.29 7.43
C ASN A 24 -3.65 -13.93 6.13
N LYS A 25 -3.47 -15.25 5.96
CA LYS A 25 -4.00 -15.98 4.80
C LYS A 25 -5.52 -16.03 4.80
N ILE A 26 -6.18 -16.17 5.95
CA ILE A 26 -7.64 -16.06 6.05
C ILE A 26 -8.13 -14.68 5.57
N ILE A 27 -7.39 -13.63 5.93
CA ILE A 27 -7.72 -12.24 5.55
C ILE A 27 -7.43 -11.97 4.06
N SER A 28 -6.33 -12.48 3.53
CA SER A 28 -5.76 -12.04 2.24
C SER A 28 -5.81 -13.05 1.09
N SER A 29 -5.78 -14.35 1.36
CA SER A 29 -5.71 -15.41 0.34
C SER A 29 -6.18 -16.76 0.91
N ASN A 30 -7.50 -16.96 1.02
CA ASN A 30 -8.10 -18.16 1.60
C ASN A 30 -7.96 -19.45 0.75
N ARG A 31 -7.33 -19.37 -0.43
CA ARG A 31 -7.13 -20.51 -1.34
C ARG A 31 -5.74 -21.13 -1.22
N ASP A 32 -4.85 -20.52 -0.44
CA ASP A 32 -3.52 -21.06 -0.22
C ASP A 32 -3.62 -22.22 0.78
N LEU A 33 -2.97 -23.35 0.47
CA LEU A 33 -2.95 -24.52 1.35
C LEU A 33 -1.77 -24.41 2.32
N LEU A 34 -2.02 -24.64 3.61
CA LEU A 34 -1.02 -24.57 4.67
C LEU A 34 -0.90 -25.92 5.38
N ALA A 35 0.32 -26.27 5.75
CA ALA A 35 0.66 -27.45 6.54
C ALA A 35 1.62 -27.09 7.67
N VAL A 36 1.59 -27.88 8.75
CA VAL A 36 2.48 -27.72 9.90
C VAL A 36 3.12 -29.07 10.23
N VAL A 37 4.43 -29.13 10.07
CA VAL A 37 5.25 -30.32 10.35
C VAL A 37 6.29 -29.97 11.41
N PHE A 38 6.38 -30.83 12.44
CA PHE A 38 7.45 -30.78 13.43
C PHE A 38 8.44 -31.92 13.18
N TYR A 39 9.72 -31.65 13.45
CA TYR A 39 10.79 -32.65 13.44
C TYR A 39 11.59 -32.59 14.74
N GLY A 40 12.32 -33.66 15.05
CA GLY A 40 12.98 -33.82 16.35
C GLY A 40 11.97 -34.00 17.47
N THR A 41 10.88 -34.72 17.20
CA THR A 41 9.81 -35.04 18.17
C THR A 41 10.02 -36.41 18.78
N LYS A 42 9.43 -36.70 19.95
CA LYS A 42 9.52 -38.06 20.54
C LYS A 42 8.50 -39.00 19.87
N LYS A 43 7.30 -38.48 19.58
CA LYS A 43 6.29 -39.17 18.78
C LYS A 43 6.46 -38.85 17.30
N ASP A 44 6.06 -39.78 16.47
CA ASP A 44 5.95 -39.66 15.03
C ASP A 44 4.50 -39.78 14.57
N LYS A 45 4.19 -39.09 13.47
CA LYS A 45 2.90 -39.14 12.76
C LYS A 45 3.14 -38.68 11.33
N ASN A 46 3.30 -39.61 10.40
CA ASN A 46 3.48 -39.33 8.97
C ASN A 46 3.11 -40.58 8.15
N SER A 47 2.91 -40.43 6.83
CA SER A 47 2.42 -41.50 5.94
C SER A 47 3.34 -42.73 5.84
N VAL A 48 4.63 -42.57 6.13
CA VAL A 48 5.66 -43.60 5.96
C VAL A 48 6.29 -44.06 7.27
N ASN A 49 5.74 -43.65 8.42
CA ASN A 49 6.23 -43.97 9.76
C ASN A 49 7.72 -43.66 9.99
N PHE A 50 8.25 -42.61 9.37
CA PHE A 50 9.59 -42.12 9.70
C PHE A 50 9.63 -41.61 11.15
N LYS A 51 10.70 -41.94 11.86
CA LYS A 51 10.84 -41.62 13.28
C LYS A 51 11.04 -40.12 13.48
N ASN A 52 10.58 -39.61 14.62
CA ASN A 52 10.84 -38.24 15.07
C ASN A 52 10.28 -37.12 14.17
N ILE A 53 9.31 -37.44 13.29
CA ILE A 53 8.61 -36.50 12.41
C ILE A 53 7.11 -36.56 12.68
N TYR A 54 6.53 -35.42 13.05
CA TYR A 54 5.12 -35.29 13.41
C TYR A 54 4.41 -34.26 12.52
N VAL A 55 3.53 -34.74 11.64
CA VAL A 55 2.63 -33.91 10.84
C VAL A 55 1.43 -33.53 11.70
N LEU A 56 1.41 -32.28 12.18
CA LEU A 56 0.29 -31.76 12.96
C LEU A 56 -0.92 -31.52 12.04
N GLN A 57 -0.69 -30.78 10.95
CA GLN A 57 -1.70 -30.40 9.97
C GLN A 57 -1.17 -30.69 8.57
N GLU A 58 -1.94 -31.46 7.80
CA GLU A 58 -1.71 -31.69 6.37
C GLU A 58 -2.08 -30.45 5.54
N LEU A 59 -1.67 -30.43 4.27
CA LEU A 59 -1.95 -29.32 3.36
C LEU A 59 -3.46 -29.17 3.10
N ASP A 60 -4.04 -28.09 3.61
CA ASP A 60 -5.43 -27.72 3.37
C ASP A 60 -5.60 -26.21 3.61
N ASN A 61 -6.77 -25.68 3.31
CA ASN A 61 -7.10 -24.29 3.54
C ASN A 61 -7.01 -23.91 5.03
N PRO A 62 -6.57 -22.69 5.36
CA PRO A 62 -6.57 -22.22 6.73
C PRO A 62 -8.00 -22.12 7.26
N GLY A 63 -8.22 -22.62 8.47
CA GLY A 63 -9.53 -22.63 9.12
C GLY A 63 -9.42 -22.32 10.60
N VAL A 64 -10.54 -21.92 11.21
CA VAL A 64 -10.55 -21.44 12.59
C VAL A 64 -10.14 -22.52 13.59
N LYS A 65 -10.59 -23.77 13.38
CA LYS A 65 -10.16 -24.94 14.18
C LYS A 65 -8.65 -25.17 14.11
N ARG A 66 -8.03 -24.96 12.94
CA ARG A 66 -6.57 -25.10 12.73
C ARG A 66 -5.80 -24.00 13.47
N VAL A 67 -6.32 -22.78 13.49
CA VAL A 67 -5.76 -21.67 14.27
C VAL A 67 -5.85 -21.96 15.77
N GLN A 68 -7.00 -22.46 16.24
CA GLN A 68 -7.22 -22.82 17.63
C GLN A 68 -6.30 -23.98 18.09
N GLU A 69 -6.04 -24.97 17.23
CA GLU A 69 -5.08 -26.03 17.53
C GLU A 69 -3.66 -25.46 17.72
N LEU A 70 -3.24 -24.50 16.90
CA LEU A 70 -1.95 -23.83 17.03
C LEU A 70 -1.87 -22.98 18.32
N ASP A 71 -2.99 -22.42 18.76
CA ASP A 71 -3.08 -21.63 19.99
C ASP A 71 -2.83 -22.44 21.25
N LYS A 72 -3.15 -23.73 21.26
CA LYS A 72 -2.84 -24.64 22.38
C LYS A 72 -1.35 -24.72 22.68
N PHE A 73 -0.50 -24.41 21.70
CA PHE A 73 0.95 -24.45 21.88
C PHE A 73 1.56 -23.10 22.29
N LYS A 74 0.76 -22.04 22.38
CA LYS A 74 1.24 -20.68 22.69
C LYS A 74 1.73 -20.55 24.15
N GLY A 75 2.78 -19.77 24.34
CA GLY A 75 3.26 -19.38 25.68
C GLY A 75 3.98 -20.50 26.45
N GLN A 76 4.05 -20.35 27.78
CA GLN A 76 4.75 -21.31 28.64
C GLN A 76 3.91 -22.58 28.89
N GLU A 77 2.60 -22.43 29.01
CA GLU A 77 1.66 -23.54 29.20
C GLU A 77 1.60 -24.42 27.96
N GLY A 78 1.45 -23.81 26.77
CA GLY A 78 1.46 -24.55 25.51
C GLY A 78 2.79 -25.27 25.21
N LYS A 79 3.90 -24.79 25.79
CA LYS A 79 5.18 -25.52 25.76
C LYS A 79 5.11 -26.83 26.55
N LYS A 80 4.55 -26.81 27.76
CA LYS A 80 4.36 -28.04 28.56
C LYS A 80 3.45 -29.00 27.81
N TYR A 81 2.32 -28.49 27.31
CA TYR A 81 1.41 -29.26 26.47
C TYR A 81 2.11 -29.91 25.25
N PHE A 82 2.98 -29.18 24.55
CA PHE A 82 3.77 -29.75 23.44
C PHE A 82 4.72 -30.87 23.92
N GLN A 83 5.40 -30.67 25.05
CA GLN A 83 6.31 -31.66 25.61
C GLN A 83 5.57 -32.92 26.05
N ASP A 84 4.37 -32.78 26.61
CA ASP A 84 3.57 -33.90 27.10
C ASP A 84 2.91 -34.66 25.93
N GLN A 85 2.39 -33.94 24.93
CA GLN A 85 1.67 -34.54 23.81
C GLN A 85 2.57 -35.10 22.71
N ILE A 86 3.63 -34.38 22.33
CA ILE A 86 4.48 -34.70 21.17
C ILE A 86 5.90 -35.08 21.63
N GLY A 87 6.40 -34.38 22.64
CA GLY A 87 7.75 -34.58 23.17
C GLY A 87 8.86 -34.04 22.27
N HIS A 88 10.09 -34.16 22.74
CA HIS A 88 11.28 -33.69 22.04
C HIS A 88 12.31 -34.83 21.95
N GLY A 89 12.71 -35.16 20.72
CA GLY A 89 13.78 -36.09 20.41
C GLY A 89 15.01 -35.32 19.90
N SER A 90 16.20 -35.87 20.16
CA SER A 90 17.46 -35.28 19.71
C SER A 90 17.95 -35.89 18.39
N ASP A 91 17.51 -37.12 18.08
CA ASP A 91 17.86 -37.84 16.86
C ASP A 91 16.77 -37.60 15.79
N TYR A 92 17.18 -37.17 14.61
CA TYR A 92 16.34 -37.00 13.42
C TYR A 92 17.23 -37.02 12.17
N SER A 93 16.64 -37.24 11.00
CA SER A 93 17.33 -37.10 9.71
C SER A 93 16.64 -36.03 8.87
N LEU A 94 17.37 -34.99 8.45
CA LEU A 94 16.77 -33.94 7.62
C LEU A 94 16.33 -34.47 6.25
N SER A 95 16.99 -35.48 5.69
CA SER A 95 16.56 -36.07 4.42
C SER A 95 15.15 -36.68 4.54
N GLU A 96 14.86 -37.35 5.66
CA GLU A 96 13.54 -37.93 5.93
C GLU A 96 12.50 -36.83 6.15
N VAL A 97 12.85 -35.76 6.88
CA VAL A 97 11.97 -34.59 7.07
C VAL A 97 11.59 -33.97 5.74
N LEU A 98 12.57 -33.71 4.87
CA LEU A 98 12.35 -33.14 3.55
C LEU A 98 11.53 -34.07 2.66
N TRP A 99 11.71 -35.38 2.78
CA TRP A 99 10.91 -36.37 2.08
C TRP A 99 9.44 -36.31 2.50
N VAL A 100 9.14 -36.28 3.81
CA VAL A 100 7.77 -36.16 4.31
C VAL A 100 7.11 -34.88 3.80
N CYS A 101 7.82 -33.75 3.88
CA CYS A 101 7.32 -32.47 3.36
C CYS A 101 7.06 -32.52 1.85
N ALA A 102 7.90 -33.22 1.08
CA ALA A 102 7.68 -33.43 -0.36
C ALA A 102 6.42 -34.26 -0.62
N ASN A 103 6.22 -35.33 0.16
CA ASN A 103 5.06 -36.22 0.02
C ASN A 103 3.74 -35.48 0.27
N LEU A 104 3.73 -34.56 1.25
CA LEU A 104 2.54 -33.73 1.50
C LEU A 104 2.10 -32.97 0.24
N PHE A 105 3.03 -32.50 -0.59
CA PHE A 105 2.67 -31.85 -1.86
C PHE A 105 2.14 -32.83 -2.91
N SER A 106 2.57 -34.09 -2.89
CA SER A 106 2.09 -35.12 -3.83
C SER A 106 0.66 -35.57 -3.50
N ASP A 107 0.29 -35.57 -2.22
CA ASP A 107 -1.03 -36.01 -1.74
C ASP A 107 -2.16 -35.00 -2.04
N VAL A 108 -1.81 -33.79 -2.50
CA VAL A 108 -2.77 -32.72 -2.79
C VAL A 108 -3.52 -32.97 -4.10
N GLN A 109 -4.85 -33.00 -4.03
CA GLN A 109 -5.77 -33.18 -5.16
C GLN A 109 -5.89 -31.93 -6.06
N PHE A 110 -5.37 -30.79 -5.63
CA PHE A 110 -5.47 -29.51 -6.34
C PHE A 110 -4.22 -29.19 -7.14
N LYS A 111 -4.39 -28.52 -8.29
CA LYS A 111 -3.25 -27.97 -9.05
C LYS A 111 -2.60 -26.84 -8.26
N MET A 112 -1.38 -27.07 -7.78
CA MET A 112 -0.59 -26.07 -7.07
C MET A 112 0.26 -25.25 -8.04
N SER A 113 0.22 -23.93 -7.87
CA SER A 113 1.04 -23.01 -8.66
C SER A 113 2.47 -22.86 -8.13
N HIS A 114 2.67 -23.07 -6.83
CA HIS A 114 3.95 -22.90 -6.16
C HIS A 114 4.02 -23.81 -4.93
N LYS A 115 5.18 -24.44 -4.69
CA LYS A 115 5.43 -25.32 -3.54
C LYS A 115 6.56 -24.73 -2.69
N ARG A 116 6.30 -24.43 -1.42
CA ARG A 116 7.27 -23.77 -0.51
C ARG A 116 7.34 -24.47 0.83
N ILE A 117 8.54 -24.70 1.33
CA ILE A 117 8.83 -25.16 2.69
C ILE A 117 9.56 -24.04 3.42
N MET A 118 8.99 -23.58 4.54
CA MET A 118 9.66 -22.63 5.44
C MET A 118 10.23 -23.37 6.65
N LEU A 119 11.56 -23.47 6.72
CA LEU A 119 12.25 -24.18 7.79
C LEU A 119 12.59 -23.24 8.94
N PHE A 120 11.94 -23.43 10.09
CA PHE A 120 12.25 -22.69 11.31
C PHE A 120 13.23 -23.48 12.18
N THR A 121 14.48 -23.02 12.31
CA THR A 121 15.51 -23.70 13.12
C THR A 121 16.40 -22.69 13.85
N ASN A 122 17.06 -23.14 14.90
CA ASN A 122 18.12 -22.40 15.60
C ASN A 122 19.41 -23.24 15.71
N GLU A 123 19.48 -24.35 14.97
CA GLU A 123 20.64 -25.21 14.81
C GLU A 123 21.17 -24.98 13.40
N ASP A 124 22.44 -24.60 13.29
CA ASP A 124 23.12 -24.23 12.04
C ASP A 124 23.84 -25.41 11.40
N ASP A 125 24.32 -26.37 12.19
CA ASP A 125 24.86 -27.65 11.71
C ASP A 125 24.13 -28.86 12.34
N PRO A 126 22.97 -29.27 11.77
CA PRO A 126 22.13 -30.33 12.32
C PRO A 126 22.77 -31.72 12.35
N HIS A 127 23.72 -32.00 11.45
CA HIS A 127 24.30 -33.34 11.22
C HIS A 127 25.83 -33.30 11.21
N GLY A 128 26.46 -32.35 11.91
CA GLY A 128 27.92 -32.22 11.95
C GLY A 128 28.65 -33.48 12.40
N ASP A 129 28.01 -34.26 13.28
CA ASP A 129 28.55 -35.52 13.81
C ASP A 129 28.29 -36.73 12.88
N ASP A 130 27.43 -36.60 11.86
CA ASP A 130 27.03 -37.68 10.95
C ASP A 130 27.05 -37.22 9.49
N SER A 131 28.21 -37.43 8.86
CA SER A 131 28.46 -37.05 7.46
C SER A 131 27.51 -37.74 6.48
N ALA A 132 27.03 -38.95 6.78
CA ALA A 132 26.09 -39.68 5.93
C ALA A 132 24.68 -39.06 5.98
N LYS A 133 24.20 -38.63 7.16
CA LYS A 133 22.94 -37.86 7.26
C LYS A 133 23.07 -36.49 6.59
N ALA A 134 24.19 -35.80 6.79
CA ALA A 134 24.45 -34.50 6.16
C ALA A 134 24.42 -34.60 4.63
N SER A 135 25.13 -35.58 4.05
CA SER A 135 25.16 -35.81 2.60
C SER A 135 23.77 -36.12 2.06
N ARG A 136 23.03 -37.04 2.69
CA ARG A 136 21.66 -37.38 2.27
C ARG A 136 20.70 -36.19 2.31
N ALA A 137 20.84 -35.31 3.31
CA ALA A 137 20.03 -34.11 3.41
C ALA A 137 20.33 -33.11 2.28
N ARG A 138 21.61 -32.90 1.92
CA ARG A 138 22.00 -32.06 0.77
C ARG A 138 21.48 -32.62 -0.55
N THR A 139 21.65 -33.92 -0.79
CA THR A 139 21.10 -34.57 -1.99
C THR A 139 19.59 -34.39 -2.06
N LYS A 140 18.88 -34.63 -0.95
CA LYS A 140 17.42 -34.50 -0.94
C LYS A 140 16.95 -33.06 -1.18
N ALA A 141 17.69 -32.07 -0.68
CA ALA A 141 17.42 -30.66 -0.97
C ALA A 141 17.64 -30.32 -2.46
N GLY A 142 18.62 -30.94 -3.11
CA GLY A 142 18.80 -30.91 -4.56
C GLY A 142 17.56 -31.46 -5.30
N ASP A 143 17.09 -32.65 -4.92
CA ASP A 143 15.89 -33.25 -5.52
C ASP A 143 14.64 -32.35 -5.38
N LEU A 144 14.51 -31.66 -4.23
CA LEU A 144 13.43 -30.69 -4.01
C LEU A 144 13.49 -29.52 -5.01
N ARG A 145 14.71 -29.04 -5.30
CA ARG A 145 14.92 -27.98 -6.29
C ARG A 145 14.47 -28.43 -7.68
N ASP A 146 14.89 -29.61 -8.09
CA ASP A 146 14.58 -30.14 -9.42
C ASP A 146 13.08 -30.42 -9.59
N THR A 147 12.39 -30.74 -8.49
CA THR A 147 10.93 -30.90 -8.46
C THR A 147 10.15 -29.59 -8.32
N GLY A 148 10.82 -28.44 -8.27
CA GLY A 148 10.21 -27.11 -8.16
C GLY A 148 9.66 -26.78 -6.77
N ILE A 149 10.20 -27.40 -5.71
CA ILE A 149 9.88 -27.12 -4.31
C ILE A 149 10.95 -26.20 -3.72
N PHE A 150 10.54 -25.01 -3.27
CA PHE A 150 11.46 -24.02 -2.72
C PHE A 150 11.60 -24.19 -1.22
N LEU A 151 12.84 -24.16 -0.73
CA LEU A 151 13.16 -24.25 0.70
C LEU A 151 13.75 -22.94 1.20
N ASP A 152 13.01 -22.29 2.11
CA ASP A 152 13.39 -21.04 2.74
C ASP A 152 13.77 -21.24 4.21
N LEU A 153 14.98 -20.81 4.57
CA LEU A 153 15.45 -20.87 5.95
C LEU A 153 14.99 -19.65 6.77
N MET A 154 14.25 -19.91 7.85
CA MET A 154 13.86 -18.95 8.88
C MET A 154 14.69 -19.18 10.14
N HIS A 155 15.98 -18.84 10.06
CA HIS A 155 16.92 -19.10 11.14
C HIS A 155 16.75 -18.14 12.32
N LEU A 156 16.85 -18.71 13.52
CA LEU A 156 16.63 -18.04 14.79
C LEU A 156 17.96 -17.93 15.53
N LYS A 157 18.08 -16.86 16.33
CA LYS A 157 19.27 -16.58 17.14
C LYS A 157 19.78 -17.80 17.88
N LYS A 158 21.06 -18.17 17.71
CA LYS A 158 21.79 -19.19 18.50
C LYS A 158 22.79 -18.50 19.44
N ARG A 159 23.36 -19.24 20.40
CA ARG A 159 24.46 -18.71 21.23
C ARG A 159 25.75 -18.85 20.42
N GLY A 160 26.43 -17.74 20.14
CA GLY A 160 27.59 -17.72 19.23
C GLY A 160 27.27 -17.25 17.82
N GLY A 161 26.01 -16.94 17.52
CA GLY A 161 25.54 -16.64 16.15
C GLY A 161 25.00 -17.88 15.45
N PHE A 162 24.45 -17.70 14.25
CA PHE A 162 23.97 -18.76 13.37
C PHE A 162 24.76 -18.69 12.07
N ASP A 163 25.56 -19.71 11.78
CA ASP A 163 26.41 -19.73 10.58
C ASP A 163 25.76 -20.54 9.45
N ILE A 164 25.27 -19.83 8.43
CA ILE A 164 24.63 -20.45 7.26
C ILE A 164 25.62 -21.28 6.44
N SER A 165 26.91 -20.92 6.46
CA SER A 165 27.94 -21.51 5.60
C SER A 165 28.27 -22.97 5.96
N LEU A 166 27.99 -23.40 7.19
CA LEU A 166 28.31 -24.74 7.68
C LEU A 166 27.50 -25.85 6.98
N PHE A 167 26.21 -25.60 6.76
CA PHE A 167 25.30 -26.62 6.23
C PHE A 167 24.24 -26.05 5.29
N TYR A 168 23.54 -24.99 5.71
CA TYR A 168 22.36 -24.53 5.00
C TYR A 168 22.62 -23.78 3.69
N ARG A 169 23.86 -23.33 3.44
CA ARG A 169 24.26 -22.70 2.17
C ARG A 169 23.92 -23.58 0.95
N ASP A 170 24.14 -24.88 1.06
CA ASP A 170 23.89 -25.83 -0.04
C ASP A 170 22.44 -26.34 -0.07
N VAL A 171 21.68 -26.08 1.01
CA VAL A 171 20.31 -26.59 1.21
C VAL A 171 19.25 -25.55 0.86
N ILE A 172 19.53 -24.26 1.05
CA ILE A 172 18.60 -23.18 0.71
C ILE A 172 18.48 -23.07 -0.81
N ILE A 173 17.25 -22.87 -1.28
CA ILE A 173 16.94 -22.73 -2.71
C ILE A 173 16.43 -21.31 -2.93
N ALA A 174 17.26 -20.45 -3.53
CA ALA A 174 16.85 -19.10 -3.91
C ALA A 174 15.96 -19.15 -5.16
N GLU A 175 14.82 -18.47 -5.12
CA GLU A 175 13.82 -18.45 -6.20
C GLU A 175 14.27 -17.62 -7.42
N ASN A 176 15.21 -16.69 -7.23
CA ASN A 176 15.75 -15.80 -8.27
C ASN A 176 17.28 -15.74 -8.20
N GLU A 177 17.90 -15.40 -9.33
CA GLU A 177 19.29 -14.94 -9.47
C GLU A 177 19.58 -13.61 -8.72
N ASP A 178 18.82 -13.27 -7.67
CA ASP A 178 19.14 -12.19 -6.74
C ASP A 178 20.26 -12.71 -5.82
N VAL A 179 21.49 -12.61 -6.32
CA VAL A 179 22.73 -13.09 -5.71
C VAL A 179 22.91 -12.49 -4.31
N GLY A 180 22.90 -13.34 -3.28
CA GLY A 180 23.81 -13.17 -2.15
C GLY A 180 23.31 -12.50 -0.87
N ILE A 181 22.04 -12.08 -0.76
CA ILE A 181 21.54 -11.46 0.48
C ILE A 181 20.65 -12.45 1.25
N HIS A 182 21.25 -13.14 2.22
CA HIS A 182 20.51 -13.90 3.21
C HIS A 182 20.02 -12.99 4.33
N PHE A 183 18.83 -13.27 4.86
CA PHE A 183 18.34 -12.58 6.06
C PHE A 183 19.27 -12.84 7.24
N GLU A 184 19.37 -11.86 8.13
CA GLU A 184 20.08 -12.00 9.41
C GLU A 184 19.36 -12.95 10.38
N GLU A 185 19.98 -13.31 11.50
CA GLU A 185 19.31 -14.16 12.50
C GLU A 185 18.13 -13.45 13.17
N SER A 186 17.01 -14.17 13.31
CA SER A 186 15.82 -13.60 13.95
C SER A 186 15.89 -13.73 15.46
N SER A 187 15.95 -12.59 16.15
CA SER A 187 15.96 -12.54 17.63
C SER A 187 14.63 -12.09 18.24
N LYS A 188 13.83 -11.30 17.49
CA LYS A 188 12.51 -10.80 17.89
C LYS A 188 11.41 -11.42 17.03
N LEU A 189 10.16 -11.35 17.53
CA LEU A 189 8.99 -11.86 16.81
C LEU A 189 8.67 -11.00 15.59
N GLU A 190 8.73 -9.68 15.74
CA GLU A 190 8.46 -8.70 14.69
C GLU A 190 9.36 -8.92 13.46
N ASP A 191 10.61 -9.22 13.73
CA ASP A 191 11.65 -9.51 12.73
C ASP A 191 11.35 -10.80 11.96
N LEU A 192 11.03 -11.87 12.70
CA LEU A 192 10.65 -13.15 12.11
C LEU A 192 9.37 -13.02 11.28
N LEU A 193 8.36 -12.30 11.79
CA LEU A 193 7.11 -12.04 11.08
C LEU A 193 7.36 -11.28 9.78
N ARG A 194 8.24 -10.28 9.77
CA ARG A 194 8.59 -9.53 8.56
C ARG A 194 9.27 -10.41 7.51
N LYS A 195 10.23 -11.24 7.90
CA LYS A 195 10.91 -12.19 7.00
C LYS A 195 9.95 -13.22 6.42
N VAL A 196 9.08 -13.77 7.26
CA VAL A 196 8.05 -14.71 6.83
C VAL A 196 7.09 -14.03 5.86
N ARG A 197 6.55 -12.84 6.17
CA ARG A 197 5.68 -12.08 5.26
C ARG A 197 6.35 -11.76 3.92
N ALA A 198 7.62 -11.40 3.94
CA ALA A 198 8.41 -11.13 2.72
C ALA A 198 8.51 -12.37 1.80
N LYS A 199 8.45 -13.58 2.36
CA LYS A 199 8.50 -14.85 1.63
C LYS A 199 7.17 -15.61 1.61
N GLU A 200 6.11 -15.10 2.21
CA GLU A 200 4.81 -15.77 2.30
C GLU A 200 4.05 -15.69 0.98
N THR A 201 4.27 -14.60 0.23
CA THR A 201 3.59 -14.30 -1.02
C THR A 201 4.59 -14.21 -2.15
N ARG A 202 4.27 -14.83 -3.29
CA ARG A 202 5.04 -14.66 -4.52
C ARG A 202 4.70 -13.31 -5.14
N LYS A 203 5.67 -12.72 -5.85
CA LYS A 203 5.44 -11.57 -6.71
C LYS A 203 4.30 -11.87 -7.70
N ARG A 204 3.19 -11.12 -7.63
CA ARG A 204 2.05 -11.23 -8.55
C ARG A 204 2.02 -10.01 -9.45
N VAL A 205 2.29 -10.22 -10.73
CA VAL A 205 2.26 -9.16 -11.75
C VAL A 205 0.80 -8.80 -12.04
N LEU A 206 0.45 -7.52 -11.93
CA LEU A 206 -0.87 -6.98 -12.29
C LEU A 206 -1.08 -7.04 -13.80
N SER A 207 -0.09 -6.59 -14.56
CA SER A 207 -0.06 -6.68 -16.02
C SER A 207 1.37 -6.61 -16.54
N ARG A 208 1.63 -7.25 -17.67
CA ARG A 208 2.90 -7.16 -18.41
C ARG A 208 2.69 -6.25 -19.60
N LEU A 209 3.47 -5.16 -19.67
CA LEU A 209 3.29 -4.13 -20.67
C LEU A 209 4.61 -3.80 -21.36
N LYS A 210 4.50 -3.26 -22.57
CA LYS A 210 5.63 -2.73 -23.33
C LYS A 210 5.89 -1.29 -22.90
N LEU A 211 7.14 -0.97 -22.60
CA LEU A 211 7.62 0.39 -22.43
C LEU A 211 8.40 0.78 -23.70
N LYS A 212 7.76 1.61 -24.52
CA LYS A 212 8.28 2.09 -25.80
C LYS A 212 9.05 3.39 -25.55
N LEU A 213 10.38 3.37 -25.78
CA LEU A 213 11.21 4.58 -25.74
C LEU A 213 11.03 5.39 -27.03
N ASN A 214 10.92 4.70 -28.16
CA ASN A 214 10.51 5.21 -29.45
C ASN A 214 9.77 4.09 -30.22
N LYS A 215 9.64 4.19 -31.55
CA LYS A 215 8.94 3.16 -32.35
C LYS A 215 9.70 1.82 -32.41
N ASP A 216 11.02 1.85 -32.34
CA ASP A 216 11.88 0.69 -32.61
C ASP A 216 12.47 0.08 -31.33
N VAL A 217 12.68 0.90 -30.29
CA VAL A 217 13.27 0.53 -29.01
C VAL A 217 12.15 0.36 -27.98
N THR A 218 11.92 -0.89 -27.61
CA THR A 218 10.90 -1.29 -26.64
C THR A 218 11.49 -2.30 -25.65
N LEU A 219 11.17 -2.14 -24.37
CA LEU A 219 11.47 -3.12 -23.34
C LEU A 219 10.17 -3.59 -22.67
N THR A 220 10.19 -4.77 -22.07
CA THR A 220 9.03 -5.30 -21.34
C THR A 220 9.17 -5.10 -19.84
N VAL A 221 8.07 -4.67 -19.23
CA VAL A 221 7.99 -4.43 -17.79
C VAL A 221 6.78 -5.14 -17.18
N GLY A 222 6.98 -5.68 -15.98
CA GLY A 222 5.91 -6.08 -15.09
C GLY A 222 5.44 -4.89 -14.26
N ILE A 223 4.13 -4.71 -14.18
CA ILE A 223 3.50 -3.76 -13.27
C ILE A 223 3.03 -4.53 -12.03
N TYR A 224 3.39 -4.03 -10.86
CA TYR A 224 3.06 -4.62 -9.57
C TYR A 224 2.24 -3.64 -8.75
N ASN A 225 1.28 -4.16 -8.00
CA ASN A 225 0.57 -3.37 -7.00
C ASN A 225 1.13 -3.68 -5.60
N MET A 226 2.01 -2.81 -5.10
CA MET A 226 2.63 -2.96 -3.79
C MET A 226 1.67 -2.58 -2.65
N VAL A 227 0.68 -1.73 -2.93
CA VAL A 227 -0.30 -1.25 -1.93
C VAL A 227 -1.71 -1.44 -2.48
N GLN A 228 -2.40 -2.45 -1.96
CA GLN A 228 -3.79 -2.72 -2.30
C GLN A 228 -4.67 -2.45 -1.09
N LYS A 229 -5.74 -1.66 -1.27
CA LYS A 229 -6.74 -1.48 -0.21
C LYS A 229 -7.37 -2.83 0.11
N ALA A 230 -7.23 -3.27 1.36
CA ALA A 230 -7.94 -4.43 1.88
C ALA A 230 -9.40 -4.03 2.13
N TYR A 231 -10.33 -4.76 1.50
CA TYR A 231 -11.76 -4.56 1.65
C TYR A 231 -12.36 -5.67 2.50
N ARG A 232 -13.50 -5.38 3.14
CA ARG A 232 -14.31 -6.41 3.77
C ARG A 232 -14.75 -7.40 2.68
N PRO A 233 -14.57 -8.72 2.86
CA PRO A 233 -15.05 -9.71 1.91
C PRO A 233 -16.56 -9.53 1.66
N PRO A 234 -17.03 -9.59 0.39
CA PRO A 234 -18.45 -9.52 0.11
C PRO A 234 -19.17 -10.74 0.68
N PRO A 235 -20.44 -10.60 1.10
CA PRO A 235 -21.21 -11.72 1.60
C PRO A 235 -21.45 -12.76 0.49
N VAL A 236 -21.46 -14.04 0.88
CA VAL A 236 -21.82 -15.16 0.01
C VAL A 236 -23.26 -15.59 0.34
N ARG A 237 -24.08 -15.80 -0.68
CA ARG A 237 -25.45 -16.31 -0.51
C ARG A 237 -25.41 -17.80 -0.22
N LEU A 238 -26.09 -18.24 0.83
CA LEU A 238 -26.16 -19.64 1.26
C LEU A 238 -27.59 -20.16 1.19
N TYR A 239 -27.75 -21.46 0.97
CA TYR A 239 -29.04 -22.14 1.12
C TYR A 239 -29.35 -22.31 2.61
N ARG A 240 -30.59 -21.98 3.03
CA ARG A 240 -30.97 -21.88 4.44
C ARG A 240 -30.76 -23.19 5.21
N GLU A 241 -31.08 -24.33 4.61
CA GLU A 241 -31.11 -25.62 5.32
C GLU A 241 -29.73 -26.29 5.34
N THR A 242 -28.96 -26.18 4.25
CA THR A 242 -27.66 -26.87 4.10
C THR A 242 -26.45 -25.96 4.32
N ASN A 243 -26.65 -24.63 4.37
CA ASN A 243 -25.59 -23.62 4.37
C ASN A 243 -24.62 -23.70 3.18
N GLU A 244 -25.02 -24.34 2.08
CA GLU A 244 -24.18 -24.43 0.88
C GLU A 244 -24.21 -23.14 0.03
N PRO A 245 -23.09 -22.74 -0.61
CA PRO A 245 -23.04 -21.57 -1.47
C PRO A 245 -23.95 -21.65 -2.70
N VAL A 246 -24.72 -20.59 -2.95
CA VAL A 246 -25.68 -20.50 -4.06
C VAL A 246 -25.08 -19.76 -5.26
N LYS A 247 -25.10 -20.40 -6.44
CA LYS A 247 -24.66 -19.79 -7.70
C LYS A 247 -25.73 -18.85 -8.25
N THR A 248 -25.39 -17.56 -8.40
CA THR A 248 -26.28 -16.55 -8.99
C THR A 248 -26.09 -16.51 -10.52
N LYS A 249 -27.18 -16.63 -11.28
CA LYS A 249 -27.22 -16.42 -12.74
C LYS A 249 -28.11 -15.21 -13.05
N THR A 250 -27.57 -14.20 -13.70
CA THR A 250 -28.34 -13.00 -14.13
C THR A 250 -28.65 -13.11 -15.62
N ARG A 251 -29.92 -12.95 -15.98
CA ARG A 251 -30.41 -12.97 -17.36
C ARG A 251 -31.25 -11.73 -17.60
N THR A 252 -31.09 -11.11 -18.75
CA THR A 252 -31.88 -9.95 -19.17
C THR A 252 -32.90 -10.40 -20.20
N PHE A 253 -34.15 -9.98 -20.06
CA PHE A 253 -35.26 -10.38 -20.92
C PHE A 253 -36.03 -9.16 -21.39
N ASN A 254 -36.70 -9.30 -22.53
CA ASN A 254 -37.66 -8.33 -23.01
C ASN A 254 -38.93 -8.40 -22.14
N VAL A 255 -39.41 -7.26 -21.65
CA VAL A 255 -40.57 -7.19 -20.75
C VAL A 255 -41.86 -7.63 -21.45
N ASN A 256 -42.01 -7.36 -22.75
CA ASN A 256 -43.25 -7.63 -23.50
C ASN A 256 -43.32 -9.06 -24.02
N THR A 257 -42.20 -9.60 -24.51
CA THR A 257 -42.16 -10.95 -25.12
C THR A 257 -41.66 -12.02 -24.15
N GLY A 258 -41.05 -11.66 -23.02
CA GLY A 258 -40.42 -12.60 -22.10
C GLY A 258 -39.17 -13.29 -22.66
N SER A 259 -38.75 -12.95 -23.89
CA SER A 259 -37.61 -13.57 -24.56
C SER A 259 -36.29 -13.11 -23.95
N LEU A 260 -35.32 -14.01 -23.87
CA LEU A 260 -33.96 -13.69 -23.45
C LEU A 260 -33.32 -12.70 -24.43
N LEU A 261 -32.73 -11.62 -23.93
CA LEU A 261 -32.01 -10.65 -24.73
C LEU A 261 -30.54 -11.05 -24.88
N LEU A 262 -30.08 -11.14 -26.13
CA LEU A 262 -28.68 -11.26 -26.47
C LEU A 262 -28.02 -9.88 -26.47
N PRO A 263 -26.67 -9.80 -26.35
CA PRO A 263 -25.96 -8.53 -26.42
C PRO A 263 -26.27 -7.73 -27.71
N SER A 264 -26.54 -8.40 -28.83
CA SER A 264 -26.93 -7.82 -30.12
C SER A 264 -28.32 -7.18 -30.11
N ASP A 265 -29.19 -7.58 -29.19
CA ASP A 265 -30.57 -7.10 -29.11
C ASP A 265 -30.66 -5.81 -28.28
N THR A 266 -29.54 -5.35 -27.72
CA THR A 266 -29.50 -4.20 -26.80
C THR A 266 -28.52 -3.14 -27.28
N LYS A 267 -28.98 -1.89 -27.33
CA LYS A 267 -28.14 -0.71 -27.58
C LYS A 267 -27.91 0.10 -26.31
N ARG A 268 -26.88 0.95 -26.30
CA ARG A 268 -26.65 1.94 -25.24
C ARG A 268 -27.30 3.25 -25.66
N SER A 269 -27.90 3.97 -24.71
CA SER A 269 -28.39 5.31 -24.99
C SER A 269 -28.05 6.30 -23.88
N GLN A 270 -27.86 7.55 -24.26
CA GLN A 270 -27.75 8.70 -23.36
C GLN A 270 -28.64 9.81 -23.90
N THR A 271 -29.46 10.38 -23.01
CA THR A 271 -30.39 11.45 -23.37
C THR A 271 -29.83 12.78 -22.88
N TYR A 272 -29.61 13.70 -23.81
CA TYR A 272 -29.22 15.08 -23.50
C TYR A 272 -30.36 16.01 -23.93
N SER A 273 -30.98 16.66 -22.95
CA SER A 273 -32.21 17.43 -23.14
C SER A 273 -33.32 16.56 -23.76
N HIS A 274 -33.73 16.83 -25.00
CA HIS A 274 -34.76 16.07 -25.72
C HIS A 274 -34.21 15.24 -26.89
N ARG A 275 -32.88 15.06 -26.95
CA ARG A 275 -32.24 14.26 -28.00
C ARG A 275 -31.67 12.98 -27.39
N GLN A 276 -32.17 11.85 -27.86
CA GLN A 276 -31.63 10.54 -27.52
C GLN A 276 -30.48 10.20 -28.47
N ILE A 277 -29.31 9.94 -27.90
CA ILE A 277 -28.14 9.49 -28.65
C ILE A 277 -27.98 8.00 -28.37
N VAL A 278 -28.05 7.20 -29.43
CA VAL A 278 -27.98 5.74 -29.36
C VAL A 278 -26.63 5.30 -29.92
N PHE A 279 -25.99 4.36 -29.22
CA PHE A 279 -24.71 3.77 -29.59
C PHE A 279 -24.81 2.26 -29.52
N GLU A 280 -24.12 1.59 -30.43
CA GLU A 280 -23.77 0.19 -30.25
C GLU A 280 -22.76 0.03 -29.11
N LYS A 281 -22.70 -1.19 -28.54
CA LYS A 281 -21.75 -1.45 -27.45
C LYS A 281 -20.31 -1.23 -27.92
N GLU A 282 -19.99 -1.66 -29.13
CA GLU A 282 -18.68 -1.56 -29.76
C GLU A 282 -18.26 -0.09 -29.92
N GLU A 283 -19.18 0.78 -30.34
CA GLU A 283 -18.92 2.22 -30.48
C GLU A 283 -18.55 2.85 -29.12
N THR A 284 -19.22 2.45 -28.04
CA THR A 284 -18.89 2.94 -26.68
C THR A 284 -17.52 2.48 -26.17
N GLU A 285 -16.99 1.39 -26.72
CA GLU A 285 -15.64 0.91 -26.43
C GLU A 285 -14.59 1.58 -27.34
N GLU A 286 -14.94 1.81 -28.61
CA GLU A 286 -14.09 2.51 -29.58
C GLU A 286 -13.85 3.96 -29.20
N LEU A 287 -14.86 4.67 -28.67
CA LEU A 287 -14.74 6.02 -28.14
C LEU A 287 -13.68 6.16 -27.02
N LYS A 288 -13.30 5.04 -26.39
CA LYS A 288 -12.29 4.97 -25.33
C LYS A 288 -10.92 4.50 -25.82
N ARG A 289 -10.78 4.16 -27.10
CA ARG A 289 -9.56 3.62 -27.69
C ARG A 289 -8.69 4.75 -28.21
N PHE A 290 -7.47 4.87 -27.67
CA PHE A 290 -6.48 5.84 -28.09
C PHE A 290 -5.20 5.12 -28.54
N ASP A 291 -4.45 4.60 -27.57
CA ASP A 291 -3.20 3.87 -27.81
C ASP A 291 -3.36 2.36 -27.56
N GLU A 292 -2.36 1.61 -28.00
CA GLU A 292 -2.16 0.24 -27.54
C GLU A 292 -1.76 0.20 -26.05
N PRO A 293 -2.06 -0.89 -25.33
CA PRO A 293 -1.64 -1.05 -23.94
C PRO A 293 -0.12 -0.98 -23.79
N GLY A 294 0.35 -0.13 -22.88
CA GLY A 294 1.77 0.11 -22.73
C GLY A 294 2.11 1.46 -22.10
N PHE A 295 3.40 1.73 -22.11
CA PHE A 295 3.97 3.05 -21.86
C PHE A 295 4.58 3.59 -23.13
N ILE A 296 4.32 4.86 -23.41
CA ILE A 296 5.02 5.64 -24.43
C ILE A 296 5.82 6.70 -23.68
N LEU A 297 7.15 6.65 -23.77
CA LEU A 297 8.01 7.67 -23.18
C LEU A 297 7.77 9.01 -23.88
N ILE A 298 7.61 10.07 -23.10
CA ILE A 298 7.45 11.43 -23.61
C ILE A 298 8.76 12.20 -23.43
N GLY A 299 9.42 12.00 -22.28
CA GLY A 299 10.68 12.62 -21.96
C GLY A 299 10.98 12.55 -20.47
N PHE A 300 12.01 13.25 -20.04
CA PHE A 300 12.47 13.29 -18.64
C PHE A 300 12.21 14.67 -18.04
N LYS A 301 11.81 14.70 -16.76
CA LYS A 301 11.64 15.93 -15.99
C LYS A 301 12.34 15.83 -14.63
N PRO A 302 12.86 16.94 -14.07
CA PRO A 302 13.43 16.94 -12.72
C PRO A 302 12.40 16.52 -11.66
N LEU A 303 12.84 15.79 -10.64
CA LEU A 303 11.98 15.31 -9.54
C LEU A 303 11.31 16.45 -8.76
N MET A 304 11.97 17.60 -8.63
CA MET A 304 11.42 18.79 -7.96
C MET A 304 10.11 19.31 -8.58
N MET A 305 9.83 18.99 -9.85
CA MET A 305 8.57 19.38 -10.50
C MET A 305 7.37 18.53 -10.03
N LEU A 306 7.63 17.36 -9.44
CA LEU A 306 6.60 16.48 -8.92
C LEU A 306 6.16 16.96 -7.53
N LYS A 307 4.94 17.47 -7.44
CA LYS A 307 4.39 17.97 -6.17
C LYS A 307 3.70 16.86 -5.39
N LYS A 308 4.04 16.72 -4.10
CA LYS A 308 3.46 15.71 -3.20
C LYS A 308 1.93 15.76 -3.10
N HIS A 309 1.34 16.96 -3.18
CA HIS A 309 -0.12 17.14 -3.11
C HIS A 309 -0.87 16.84 -4.42
N HIS A 310 -0.18 16.54 -5.52
CA HIS A 310 -0.81 16.09 -6.78
C HIS A 310 -1.14 14.58 -6.77
N TYR A 311 -1.28 13.97 -5.59
CA TYR A 311 -1.67 12.58 -5.47
C TYR A 311 -3.11 12.37 -5.97
N LEU A 312 -3.30 11.43 -6.90
CA LEU A 312 -4.61 11.07 -7.44
C LEU A 312 -5.10 9.72 -6.90
N ARG A 313 -4.25 8.69 -7.00
CA ARG A 313 -4.53 7.31 -6.58
C ARG A 313 -3.23 6.59 -6.25
N HIS A 314 -3.33 5.43 -5.61
CA HIS A 314 -2.16 4.62 -5.21
C HIS A 314 -1.22 4.38 -6.40
N SER A 315 0.08 4.55 -6.15
CA SER A 315 1.12 4.33 -7.14
C SER A 315 1.29 2.84 -7.41
N LEU A 316 1.78 2.52 -8.61
CA LEU A 316 2.17 1.16 -8.98
C LEU A 316 3.70 1.06 -8.97
N PHE A 317 4.21 -0.15 -9.09
CA PHE A 317 5.65 -0.40 -9.17
C PHE A 317 5.99 -1.09 -10.49
N VAL A 318 7.06 -0.65 -11.13
CA VAL A 318 7.49 -1.13 -12.44
C VAL A 318 8.84 -1.83 -12.28
N TYR A 319 8.93 -3.06 -12.76
CA TYR A 319 10.14 -3.89 -12.74
C TYR A 319 10.34 -4.55 -14.12
N PRO A 320 11.58 -4.77 -14.60
CA PRO A 320 11.80 -5.38 -15.90
C PRO A 320 11.30 -6.82 -15.95
N GLU A 321 10.82 -7.23 -17.12
CA GLU A 321 10.37 -8.60 -17.40
C GLU A 321 11.18 -9.15 -18.57
N GLU A 322 12.21 -9.93 -18.26
CA GLU A 322 13.13 -10.52 -19.24
C GLU A 322 12.48 -11.62 -20.09
N SER A 323 11.43 -12.27 -19.57
CA SER A 323 10.80 -13.44 -20.20
C SER A 323 10.16 -13.18 -21.57
N LEU A 324 9.90 -11.92 -21.92
CA LEU A 324 9.25 -11.52 -23.17
C LEU A 324 10.20 -10.87 -24.17
N ILE A 325 11.15 -10.04 -23.70
CA ILE A 325 12.16 -9.37 -24.53
C ILE A 325 13.49 -9.42 -23.78
N ASN A 326 14.43 -10.19 -24.33
CA ASN A 326 15.81 -10.27 -23.82
C ASN A 326 16.52 -8.93 -23.97
N GLY A 327 17.29 -8.53 -22.96
CA GLY A 327 17.93 -7.22 -22.83
C GLY A 327 17.08 -6.16 -22.12
N SER A 328 15.83 -6.48 -21.74
CA SER A 328 14.96 -5.54 -21.04
C SER A 328 15.54 -5.14 -19.68
N SER A 329 16.09 -6.08 -18.93
CA SER A 329 16.68 -5.83 -17.61
C SER A 329 17.91 -4.94 -17.70
N THR A 330 18.76 -5.14 -18.71
CA THR A 330 19.95 -4.33 -18.95
C THR A 330 19.59 -2.88 -19.27
N LEU A 331 18.67 -2.66 -20.21
CA LEU A 331 18.22 -1.31 -20.59
C LEU A 331 17.49 -0.61 -19.43
N PHE A 332 16.65 -1.35 -18.71
CA PHE A 332 15.94 -0.85 -17.54
C PHE A 332 16.91 -0.43 -16.42
N SER A 333 17.93 -1.25 -16.14
CA SER A 333 18.96 -0.96 -15.14
C SER A 333 19.76 0.30 -15.50
N ALA A 334 20.15 0.45 -16.76
CA ALA A 334 20.81 1.66 -17.26
C ALA A 334 19.91 2.91 -17.11
N LEU A 335 18.63 2.80 -17.45
CA LEU A 335 17.64 3.86 -17.28
C LEU A 335 17.48 4.25 -15.81
N LEU A 336 17.35 3.26 -14.92
CA LEU A 336 17.22 3.47 -13.47
C LEU A 336 18.44 4.20 -12.91
N THR A 337 19.64 3.70 -13.20
CA THR A 337 20.91 4.28 -12.74
C THR A 337 21.04 5.73 -13.20
N LYS A 338 20.77 6.02 -14.48
CA LYS A 338 20.89 7.39 -15.01
C LYS A 338 19.79 8.34 -14.53
N CYS A 339 18.59 7.84 -14.24
CA CYS A 339 17.54 8.65 -13.63
C CYS A 339 17.86 9.01 -12.17
N LEU A 340 18.46 8.09 -11.41
CA LEU A 340 18.94 8.34 -10.04
C LEU A 340 20.08 9.38 -10.05
N GLU A 341 21.12 9.17 -10.85
CA GLU A 341 22.28 10.10 -10.95
C GLU A 341 21.86 11.53 -11.31
N LYS A 342 20.84 11.68 -12.16
CA LYS A 342 20.39 12.99 -12.66
C LYS A 342 19.20 13.58 -11.89
N GLU A 343 18.68 12.88 -10.89
CA GLU A 343 17.47 13.26 -10.14
C GLU A 343 16.27 13.61 -11.05
N VAL A 344 16.05 12.77 -12.08
CA VAL A 344 14.96 12.94 -13.04
C VAL A 344 13.96 11.77 -12.98
N MET A 345 12.70 12.08 -13.29
CA MET A 345 11.64 11.11 -13.55
C MET A 345 11.38 10.99 -15.06
N ALA A 346 11.04 9.79 -15.52
CA ALA A 346 10.55 9.58 -16.88
C ALA A 346 9.03 9.83 -16.93
N VAL A 347 8.60 10.76 -17.77
CA VAL A 347 7.17 11.05 -17.97
C VAL A 347 6.68 10.21 -19.14
N CYS A 348 5.65 9.40 -18.88
CA CYS A 348 5.10 8.46 -19.85
C CYS A 348 3.61 8.69 -20.05
N ARG A 349 3.12 8.40 -21.26
CA ARG A 349 1.70 8.17 -21.52
C ARG A 349 1.41 6.69 -21.25
N TYR A 350 0.56 6.42 -20.27
CA TYR A 350 0.25 5.08 -19.79
C TYR A 350 -1.17 4.66 -20.17
N THR A 351 -1.26 3.52 -20.85
CA THR A 351 -2.51 2.87 -21.24
C THR A 351 -2.56 1.47 -20.64
N PRO A 352 -3.37 1.24 -19.58
CA PRO A 352 -3.33 -0.04 -18.84
C PRO A 352 -3.80 -1.26 -19.63
N ARG A 353 -4.83 -1.08 -20.48
CA ARG A 353 -5.52 -2.16 -21.21
C ARG A 353 -6.19 -1.59 -22.46
N ARG A 354 -6.62 -2.48 -23.36
CA ARG A 354 -7.30 -2.11 -24.60
C ARG A 354 -8.60 -1.35 -24.28
N ASN A 355 -8.99 -0.41 -25.14
CA ASN A 355 -10.21 0.41 -25.00
C ASN A 355 -10.27 1.21 -23.68
N SER A 356 -9.12 1.72 -23.21
CA SER A 356 -9.03 2.59 -22.04
C SER A 356 -8.32 3.90 -22.41
N PRO A 357 -8.82 5.06 -21.94
CA PRO A 357 -8.13 6.33 -22.16
C PRO A 357 -6.74 6.34 -21.52
N PRO A 358 -5.76 7.00 -22.16
CA PRO A 358 -4.42 7.12 -21.63
C PRO A 358 -4.40 8.09 -20.45
N CYS A 359 -3.43 7.92 -19.56
CA CYS A 359 -3.14 8.88 -18.50
C CYS A 359 -1.65 9.20 -18.46
N PHE A 360 -1.29 10.42 -18.08
CA PHE A 360 0.10 10.75 -17.83
C PHE A 360 0.55 10.19 -16.48
N VAL A 361 1.73 9.58 -16.49
CA VAL A 361 2.38 9.03 -15.29
C VAL A 361 3.82 9.49 -15.24
N ALA A 362 4.34 9.62 -14.03
CA ALA A 362 5.76 9.79 -13.77
C ALA A 362 6.32 8.46 -13.25
N LEU A 363 7.34 7.95 -13.92
CA LEU A 363 8.17 6.85 -13.44
C LEU A 363 9.30 7.48 -12.62
N VAL A 364 9.12 7.48 -11.30
CA VAL A 364 10.07 8.00 -10.32
C VAL A 364 11.09 6.90 -10.02
N PRO A 365 12.40 7.11 -10.21
CA PRO A 365 13.40 6.10 -9.91
C PRO A 365 13.44 5.82 -8.40
N GLN A 366 13.56 4.54 -8.04
CA GLN A 366 13.63 4.06 -6.67
C GLN A 366 14.84 3.14 -6.51
N GLU A 367 15.73 3.50 -5.60
CA GLU A 367 16.89 2.69 -5.21
C GLU A 367 16.48 1.56 -4.25
N GLU A 368 17.28 0.50 -4.20
CA GLU A 368 17.08 -0.58 -3.22
C GLU A 368 17.46 -0.12 -1.81
N GLU A 369 16.55 -0.33 -0.86
CA GLU A 369 16.82 -0.09 0.56
C GLU A 369 16.62 -1.39 1.35
N LEU A 370 17.66 -1.81 2.08
CA LEU A 370 17.64 -2.96 2.98
C LEU A 370 17.70 -2.47 4.43
N ASP A 371 16.92 -3.07 5.31
CA ASP A 371 17.02 -2.79 6.75
C ASP A 371 18.20 -3.52 7.41
N ASP A 372 18.41 -3.25 8.71
CA ASP A 372 19.43 -3.89 9.54
C ASP A 372 19.35 -5.44 9.53
N GLN A 373 18.22 -6.02 9.12
CA GLN A 373 17.99 -7.46 9.06
C GLN A 373 18.13 -8.03 7.66
N LYS A 374 18.60 -7.20 6.71
CA LYS A 374 18.69 -7.51 5.29
C LYS A 374 17.33 -7.80 4.66
N ILE A 375 16.25 -7.25 5.23
CA ILE A 375 14.91 -7.31 4.63
C ILE A 375 14.79 -6.13 3.67
N GLN A 376 14.38 -6.40 2.44
CA GLN A 376 14.14 -5.38 1.43
C GLN A 376 12.92 -4.52 1.84
N VAL A 377 13.18 -3.25 2.17
CA VAL A 377 12.16 -2.24 2.54
C VAL A 377 11.65 -1.55 1.28
N ALA A 378 12.56 -1.15 0.39
CA ALA A 378 12.25 -0.57 -0.91
C ALA A 378 12.92 -1.42 -2.00
N PRO A 379 12.15 -1.98 -2.96
CA PRO A 379 12.74 -2.70 -4.10
C PRO A 379 13.34 -1.74 -5.14
N PRO A 380 14.38 -2.14 -5.89
CA PRO A 380 14.93 -1.34 -6.98
C PRO A 380 13.97 -1.32 -8.17
N GLY A 381 13.68 -0.15 -8.73
CA GLY A 381 12.79 -0.03 -9.89
C GLY A 381 12.21 1.38 -10.07
N PHE A 382 11.04 1.47 -10.70
CA PHE A 382 10.33 2.75 -10.82
C PHE A 382 8.99 2.73 -10.11
N GLN A 383 8.73 3.76 -9.31
CA GLN A 383 7.41 4.05 -8.79
C GLN A 383 6.59 4.79 -9.86
N LEU A 384 5.49 4.18 -10.30
CA LEU A 384 4.55 4.78 -11.24
C LEU A 384 3.57 5.66 -10.48
N VAL A 385 3.77 6.96 -10.59
CA VAL A 385 2.93 8.00 -9.98
C VAL A 385 1.98 8.57 -11.02
N PHE A 386 0.67 8.50 -10.75
CA PHE A 386 -0.36 9.07 -11.62
C PHE A 386 -0.37 10.59 -11.53
N LEU A 387 -0.33 11.28 -12.68
CA LEU A 387 -0.40 12.73 -12.74
C LEU A 387 -1.85 13.18 -13.00
N PRO A 388 -2.36 14.17 -12.24
CA PRO A 388 -3.72 14.67 -12.42
C PRO A 388 -3.85 15.48 -13.71
N TYR A 389 -4.97 15.33 -14.40
CA TYR A 389 -5.39 16.24 -15.46
C TYR A 389 -5.92 17.56 -14.88
N ALA A 390 -6.25 18.52 -15.75
CA ALA A 390 -6.83 19.78 -15.33
C ALA A 390 -8.16 19.56 -14.57
N ASP A 391 -8.97 18.60 -15.03
CA ASP A 391 -10.28 18.27 -14.44
C ASP A 391 -10.21 17.70 -13.02
N ASP A 392 -9.09 17.08 -12.66
CA ASP A 392 -8.85 16.52 -11.33
C ASP A 392 -8.50 17.61 -10.29
N LYS A 393 -8.06 18.79 -10.75
CA LYS A 393 -7.64 19.88 -9.87
C LYS A 393 -8.83 20.75 -9.48
N ARG A 394 -9.12 20.79 -8.17
CA ARG A 394 -10.18 21.64 -7.63
C ARG A 394 -9.62 22.99 -7.19
N LYS A 395 -10.23 24.08 -7.67
CA LYS A 395 -9.91 25.44 -7.22
C LYS A 395 -10.49 25.65 -5.82
N VAL A 396 -9.63 25.94 -4.86
CA VAL A 396 -10.03 26.23 -3.47
C VAL A 396 -10.16 27.75 -3.32
N PRO A 397 -11.27 28.28 -2.76
CA PRO A 397 -11.37 29.70 -2.45
C PRO A 397 -10.34 30.04 -1.38
N PHE A 398 -9.50 31.03 -1.64
CA PHE A 398 -8.51 31.50 -0.67
C PHE A 398 -9.15 32.52 0.26
N THR A 399 -8.91 32.37 1.55
CA THR A 399 -9.14 33.43 2.54
C THR A 399 -7.88 34.27 2.67
N GLU A 400 -8.00 35.43 3.30
CA GLU A 400 -6.83 36.21 3.68
C GLU A 400 -5.85 35.35 4.50
N LYS A 401 -4.56 35.46 4.17
CA LYS A 401 -3.52 34.64 4.78
C LYS A 401 -3.11 35.25 6.12
N VAL A 402 -3.73 34.80 7.19
CA VAL A 402 -3.33 35.15 8.55
C VAL A 402 -2.08 34.35 8.92
N MET A 403 -0.97 35.05 9.16
CA MET A 403 0.31 34.45 9.56
C MET A 403 0.41 34.40 11.09
N ALA A 404 0.87 33.27 11.63
CA ALA A 404 1.20 33.17 13.05
C ALA A 404 2.49 33.94 13.37
N ASN A 405 2.59 34.46 14.59
CA ASN A 405 3.81 35.11 15.07
C ASN A 405 4.90 34.06 15.41
N SER A 406 6.15 34.50 15.60
CA SER A 406 7.27 33.59 15.89
C SER A 406 7.07 32.81 17.19
N GLU A 407 6.50 33.44 18.22
CA GLU A 407 6.26 32.83 19.53
C GLU A 407 5.25 31.67 19.48
N GLN A 408 4.12 31.85 18.78
CA GLN A 408 3.13 30.81 18.52
C GLN A 408 3.75 29.66 17.74
N VAL A 409 4.57 29.96 16.74
CA VAL A 409 5.28 28.94 15.95
C VAL A 409 6.25 28.14 16.82
N ASP A 410 7.00 28.79 17.70
CA ASP A 410 7.99 28.13 18.55
C ASP A 410 7.32 27.26 19.64
N LYS A 411 6.20 27.70 20.22
CA LYS A 411 5.38 26.87 21.11
C LYS A 411 4.81 25.66 20.39
N MET A 412 4.31 25.81 19.17
CA MET A 412 3.84 24.69 18.36
C MET A 412 4.98 23.73 18.00
N LYS A 413 6.20 24.22 17.71
CA LYS A 413 7.38 23.35 17.52
C LYS A 413 7.66 22.50 18.76
N ALA A 414 7.58 23.08 19.96
CA ALA A 414 7.78 22.34 21.21
C ALA A 414 6.74 21.22 21.39
N ILE A 415 5.46 21.50 21.08
CA ILE A 415 4.37 20.51 21.07
C ILE A 415 4.68 19.37 20.07
N VAL A 416 5.04 19.71 18.83
CA VAL A 416 5.38 18.73 17.78
C VAL A 416 6.56 17.85 18.18
N GLN A 417 7.59 18.42 18.82
CA GLN A 417 8.74 17.66 19.29
C GLN A 417 8.37 16.65 20.38
N LYS A 418 7.51 17.04 21.33
CA LYS A 418 7.02 16.13 22.39
C LYS A 418 6.19 14.99 21.81
N LEU A 419 5.35 15.26 20.81
CA LEU A 419 4.48 14.26 20.18
C LEU A 419 5.17 13.45 19.06
N ARG A 420 6.47 13.65 18.84
CA ARG A 420 7.21 12.93 17.80
C ARG A 420 7.23 11.42 18.07
N PHE A 421 6.90 10.64 17.05
CA PHE A 421 7.05 9.19 17.04
C PHE A 421 7.57 8.70 15.68
N LYS A 422 8.12 7.49 15.63
CA LYS A 422 8.61 6.87 14.39
C LYS A 422 7.44 6.18 13.67
N TYR A 423 6.96 6.79 12.59
CA TYR A 423 5.94 6.19 11.74
C TYR A 423 6.50 5.01 10.94
N ARG A 424 5.70 3.95 10.80
CA ARG A 424 5.92 2.88 9.82
C ARG A 424 4.60 2.54 9.14
N SER A 425 4.67 2.10 7.89
CA SER A 425 3.49 1.73 7.10
C SER A 425 2.70 0.54 7.68
N ASP A 426 3.36 -0.31 8.46
CA ASP A 426 2.80 -1.49 9.12
C ASP A 426 2.33 -1.24 10.58
N SER A 427 2.34 0.02 11.04
CA SER A 427 2.05 0.34 12.46
C SER A 427 0.57 0.26 12.82
N PHE A 428 -0.33 0.39 11.85
CA PHE A 428 -1.77 0.49 12.09
C PHE A 428 -2.52 -0.60 11.33
N GLU A 429 -3.32 -1.37 12.05
CA GLU A 429 -4.25 -2.33 11.46
C GLU A 429 -5.60 -1.66 11.20
N ASN A 430 -6.37 -2.19 10.25
CA ASN A 430 -7.70 -1.66 9.95
C ASN A 430 -8.72 -2.16 10.99
N PRO A 431 -9.27 -1.29 11.87
CA PRO A 431 -10.15 -1.72 12.96
C PRO A 431 -11.41 -2.41 12.47
N VAL A 432 -11.97 -1.96 11.34
CA VAL A 432 -13.18 -2.54 10.74
C VAL A 432 -12.93 -3.97 10.27
N LEU A 433 -11.77 -4.23 9.65
CA LEU A 433 -11.42 -5.58 9.23
C LEU A 433 -11.12 -6.46 10.44
N GLN A 434 -10.36 -5.96 11.42
CA GLN A 434 -10.06 -6.73 12.63
C GLN A 434 -11.34 -7.15 13.34
N GLN A 435 -12.25 -6.23 13.62
CA GLN A 435 -13.52 -6.56 14.26
C GLN A 435 -14.35 -7.54 13.43
N HIS A 436 -14.38 -7.38 12.10
CA HIS A 436 -15.09 -8.30 11.23
C HIS A 436 -14.57 -9.74 11.35
N PHE A 437 -13.24 -9.94 11.27
CA PHE A 437 -12.66 -11.29 11.35
C PHE A 437 -12.73 -11.87 12.77
N ARG A 438 -12.67 -11.04 13.83
CA ARG A 438 -12.92 -11.50 15.21
C ARG A 438 -14.35 -11.99 15.42
N ASN A 439 -15.33 -11.31 14.84
CA ASN A 439 -16.72 -11.76 14.86
C ASN A 439 -16.89 -13.09 14.10
N MET A 440 -16.25 -13.23 12.94
CA MET A 440 -16.28 -14.49 12.16
C MET A 440 -15.57 -15.64 12.89
N GLU A 441 -14.45 -15.37 13.56
CA GLU A 441 -13.72 -16.32 14.39
C GLU A 441 -14.59 -16.83 15.54
N ALA A 442 -15.28 -15.93 16.25
CA ALA A 442 -16.19 -16.29 17.34
C ALA A 442 -17.36 -17.14 16.87
N LEU A 443 -18.01 -16.76 15.76
CA LEU A 443 -19.11 -17.53 15.17
C LEU A 443 -18.66 -18.91 14.70
N ALA A 444 -17.47 -19.04 14.10
CA ALA A 444 -16.96 -20.32 13.63
C ALA A 444 -16.51 -21.27 14.76
N LEU A 445 -16.34 -20.75 15.97
CA LEU A 445 -15.98 -21.49 17.17
C LEU A 445 -17.14 -21.65 18.16
N ASP A 446 -18.35 -21.20 17.79
CA ASP A 446 -19.52 -21.19 18.66
C ASP A 446 -19.25 -20.50 20.01
N LEU A 447 -18.44 -19.44 20.01
CA LEU A 447 -18.20 -18.62 21.20
C LEU A 447 -19.39 -17.70 21.48
N MET A 448 -19.71 -17.50 22.76
CA MET A 448 -20.84 -16.65 23.17
C MET A 448 -20.64 -15.18 22.76
N GLU A 449 -19.42 -14.66 22.86
CA GLU A 449 -19.09 -13.28 22.53
C GLU A 449 -17.76 -13.17 21.77
N PRO A 450 -17.67 -12.28 20.77
CA PRO A 450 -16.42 -12.02 20.07
C PRO A 450 -15.48 -11.14 20.88
N GLU A 451 -14.18 -11.37 20.71
CA GLU A 451 -13.14 -10.49 21.24
C GLU A 451 -13.24 -9.10 20.58
N GLN A 452 -13.30 -8.04 21.38
CA GLN A 452 -13.29 -6.67 20.87
C GLN A 452 -11.89 -6.30 20.38
N ALA A 453 -11.80 -5.87 19.12
CA ALA A 453 -10.55 -5.40 18.56
C ALA A 453 -10.19 -4.02 19.14
N VAL A 454 -8.94 -3.86 19.58
CA VAL A 454 -8.43 -2.57 20.05
C VAL A 454 -8.15 -1.67 18.84
N ASP A 455 -8.78 -0.50 18.79
CA ASP A 455 -8.56 0.47 17.73
C ASP A 455 -7.24 1.23 17.95
N LEU A 456 -6.22 0.86 17.16
CA LEU A 456 -4.90 1.49 17.18
C LEU A 456 -4.86 2.86 16.48
N THR A 457 -5.93 3.25 15.77
CA THR A 457 -6.02 4.53 15.06
C THR A 457 -6.48 5.68 15.95
N LEU A 458 -7.07 5.36 17.12
CA LEU A 458 -7.44 6.36 18.11
C LEU A 458 -6.20 6.96 18.78
N PRO A 459 -6.14 8.29 18.96
CA PRO A 459 -5.06 8.94 19.69
C PRO A 459 -5.06 8.50 21.16
N LYS A 460 -3.87 8.28 21.72
CA LYS A 460 -3.70 7.99 23.15
C LYS A 460 -3.76 9.28 23.97
N THR A 461 -4.96 9.86 24.08
CA THR A 461 -5.21 11.18 24.69
C THR A 461 -4.54 11.34 26.05
N GLU A 462 -4.76 10.44 27.00
CA GLU A 462 -4.18 10.50 28.35
C GLU A 462 -2.63 10.57 28.33
N VAL A 463 -2.00 9.80 27.43
CA VAL A 463 -0.55 9.76 27.29
C VAL A 463 -0.03 11.04 26.63
N MET A 464 -0.79 11.59 25.68
CA MET A 464 -0.48 12.85 25.01
C MET A 464 -0.59 14.02 25.99
N ASP A 465 -1.66 14.10 26.76
CA ASP A 465 -1.91 15.16 27.75
C ASP A 465 -0.82 15.16 28.81
N LYS A 466 -0.49 13.99 29.37
CA LYS A 466 0.60 13.84 30.34
C LYS A 466 1.96 14.25 29.76
N ARG A 467 2.19 14.03 28.47
CA ARG A 467 3.46 14.36 27.82
C ARG A 467 3.57 15.86 27.51
N LEU A 468 2.45 16.50 27.21
CA LEU A 468 2.39 17.92 26.85
C LEU A 468 2.38 18.84 28.06
N GLY A 469 1.75 18.44 29.17
CA GLY A 469 1.69 19.24 30.39
C GLY A 469 1.09 20.62 30.14
N SER A 470 1.75 21.68 30.62
CA SER A 470 1.29 23.08 30.47
C SER A 470 1.41 23.64 29.05
N LEU A 471 2.14 22.99 28.14
CA LEU A 471 2.40 23.52 26.79
C LEU A 471 1.11 23.76 25.99
N VAL A 472 0.07 22.97 26.25
CA VAL A 472 -1.23 23.13 25.59
C VAL A 472 -1.90 24.42 26.04
N ASP A 473 -1.90 24.69 27.34
CA ASP A 473 -2.57 25.86 27.90
C ASP A 473 -1.79 27.14 27.56
N GLU A 474 -0.47 27.11 27.63
CA GLU A 474 0.40 28.19 27.15
C GLU A 474 0.17 28.50 25.67
N PHE A 475 -0.03 27.47 24.83
CA PHE A 475 -0.33 27.69 23.42
C PHE A 475 -1.73 28.27 23.21
N LYS A 476 -2.73 27.81 23.98
CA LYS A 476 -4.10 28.34 23.94
C LYS A 476 -4.13 29.82 24.31
N GLU A 477 -3.45 30.23 25.36
CA GLU A 477 -3.36 31.64 25.79
C GLU A 477 -2.79 32.55 24.69
N LEU A 478 -1.88 32.03 23.87
CA LEU A 478 -1.26 32.79 22.78
C LEU A 478 -2.10 32.88 21.50
N VAL A 479 -3.03 31.95 21.27
CA VAL A 479 -3.80 31.87 20.01
C VAL A 479 -5.29 32.13 20.16
N TYR A 480 -5.88 31.78 21.30
CA TYR A 480 -7.30 31.93 21.54
C TYR A 480 -7.53 33.14 22.44
N PRO A 481 -8.31 34.13 21.97
CA PRO A 481 -8.80 35.18 22.84
C PRO A 481 -9.54 34.59 24.05
N PRO A 482 -9.55 35.27 25.21
CA PRO A 482 -10.16 34.76 26.43
C PRO A 482 -11.68 34.47 26.29
N ASP A 483 -12.37 35.17 25.39
CA ASP A 483 -13.80 34.97 25.11
C ASP A 483 -14.07 33.97 23.96
N TYR A 484 -13.02 33.32 23.45
CA TYR A 484 -13.13 32.39 22.34
C TYR A 484 -13.59 31.02 22.83
N ASN A 485 -14.81 30.64 22.45
CA ASN A 485 -15.28 29.27 22.64
C ASN A 485 -14.99 28.42 21.38
N PRO A 486 -14.00 27.50 21.42
CA PRO A 486 -13.65 26.67 20.28
C PRO A 486 -14.76 25.69 19.86
N GLU A 487 -15.73 25.40 20.74
CA GLU A 487 -16.88 24.52 20.47
C GLU A 487 -18.16 25.30 20.15
N GLY A 488 -18.11 26.64 20.19
CA GLY A 488 -19.24 27.50 19.87
C GLY A 488 -19.59 27.44 18.38
N LYS A 489 -20.85 27.15 18.04
CA LYS A 489 -21.35 27.28 16.66
C LYS A 489 -21.25 28.74 16.23
N VAL A 490 -20.47 29.01 15.18
CA VAL A 490 -20.39 30.33 14.54
C VAL A 490 -21.79 30.70 14.02
N THR A 491 -22.47 31.61 14.72
CA THR A 491 -23.69 32.24 14.22
C THR A 491 -23.30 33.10 13.02
N LYS A 492 -23.66 32.66 11.82
CA LYS A 492 -23.61 33.49 10.62
C LYS A 492 -24.33 34.80 10.93
N ARG A 493 -23.59 35.92 11.01
CA ARG A 493 -24.19 37.26 10.99
C ARG A 493 -25.12 37.33 9.78
N LYS A 494 -26.42 37.54 10.02
CA LYS A 494 -27.35 38.01 9.00
C LYS A 494 -26.77 39.32 8.46
N LYS A 495 -26.53 39.39 7.16
CA LYS A 495 -26.46 40.69 6.49
C LYS A 495 -27.88 41.24 6.55
N ASP A 496 -28.06 42.34 7.27
CA ASP A 496 -29.29 43.10 7.22
C ASP A 496 -29.52 43.57 5.78
N ASP A 497 -30.72 43.24 5.29
CA ASP A 497 -31.22 43.56 3.97
C ASP A 497 -32.03 44.85 4.12
N GLU A 498 -31.37 46.01 3.96
CA GLU A 498 -32.06 47.30 3.89
C GLU A 498 -32.14 47.78 2.43
N SER A 499 -33.34 47.60 1.88
CA SER A 499 -34.14 48.54 1.09
C SER A 499 -33.64 49.09 -0.26
N SER A 500 -34.58 49.04 -1.20
CA SER A 500 -34.59 49.58 -2.55
C SER A 500 -34.40 51.10 -2.64
N GLY A 501 -33.52 51.54 -3.55
CA GLY A 501 -33.45 52.93 -4.02
C GLY A 501 -32.60 53.06 -5.29
N SER A 502 -33.19 53.58 -6.37
CA SER A 502 -32.60 53.66 -7.72
C SER A 502 -31.49 54.71 -7.89
N LYS A 503 -30.53 54.41 -8.80
CA LYS A 503 -29.78 55.29 -9.75
C LYS A 503 -28.25 55.37 -9.57
N ARG A 504 -27.60 54.91 -10.65
CA ARG A 504 -26.18 54.95 -11.08
C ARG A 504 -25.25 53.90 -10.45
N PRO A 505 -24.58 53.05 -11.28
CA PRO A 505 -23.51 52.20 -10.77
C PRO A 505 -22.35 53.11 -10.37
N LYS A 506 -22.08 53.17 -9.07
CA LYS A 506 -20.87 53.77 -8.51
C LYS A 506 -19.74 52.81 -8.88
N VAL A 507 -18.86 53.22 -9.79
CA VAL A 507 -17.71 52.39 -10.19
C VAL A 507 -16.60 52.72 -9.21
N GLU A 508 -16.67 52.13 -8.02
CA GLU A 508 -15.57 52.21 -7.04
C GLU A 508 -14.41 51.34 -7.54
N LEU A 509 -13.45 51.96 -8.23
CA LEU A 509 -12.17 51.34 -8.59
C LEU A 509 -11.24 51.42 -7.39
N SER A 510 -10.76 50.26 -6.93
CA SER A 510 -9.80 50.17 -5.82
C SER A 510 -8.41 50.68 -6.22
N GLU A 511 -7.60 51.12 -5.25
CA GLU A 511 -6.22 51.58 -5.48
C GLU A 511 -5.35 50.52 -6.17
N GLU A 512 -5.53 49.26 -5.79
CA GLU A 512 -4.81 48.12 -6.34
C GLU A 512 -5.17 47.86 -7.81
N GLU A 513 -6.44 48.03 -8.18
CA GLU A 513 -6.90 47.92 -9.58
C GLU A 513 -6.34 49.05 -10.45
N LEU A 514 -6.29 50.28 -9.93
CA LEU A 514 -5.71 51.42 -10.65
C LEU A 514 -4.20 51.24 -10.86
N LYS A 515 -3.44 50.81 -9.83
CA LYS A 515 -2.02 50.44 -9.97
C LYS A 515 -1.81 49.28 -10.96
N ALA A 516 -2.69 48.28 -10.95
CA ALA A 516 -2.65 47.18 -11.92
C ALA A 516 -2.94 47.64 -13.36
N HIS A 517 -3.81 48.62 -13.55
CA HIS A 517 -4.10 49.20 -14.87
C HIS A 517 -2.97 50.08 -15.40
N VAL A 518 -2.29 50.83 -14.53
CA VAL A 518 -1.09 51.62 -14.86
C VAL A 518 0.06 50.68 -15.27
N SER A 519 0.39 49.70 -14.43
CA SER A 519 1.50 48.75 -14.69
C SER A 519 1.30 47.90 -15.95
N LYS A 520 0.05 47.53 -16.28
CA LYS A 520 -0.28 46.77 -17.50
C LYS A 520 -0.47 47.64 -18.74
N GLY A 521 -0.35 48.97 -18.64
CA GLY A 521 -0.60 49.91 -19.75
C GLY A 521 -2.05 49.88 -20.26
N THR A 522 -3.00 49.45 -19.43
CA THR A 522 -4.42 49.29 -19.82
C THR A 522 -5.31 50.43 -19.33
N LEU A 523 -4.74 51.45 -18.68
CA LEU A 523 -5.45 52.63 -18.19
C LEU A 523 -6.25 53.33 -19.30
N GLY A 524 -5.73 53.36 -20.53
CA GLY A 524 -6.41 53.92 -21.71
C GLY A 524 -7.71 53.21 -22.11
N LYS A 525 -7.96 51.99 -21.62
CA LYS A 525 -9.20 51.23 -21.86
C LYS A 525 -10.34 51.64 -20.91
N LEU A 526 -10.03 52.36 -19.83
CA LEU A 526 -11.06 52.87 -18.92
C LEU A 526 -11.87 54.00 -19.57
N THR A 527 -13.13 54.12 -19.17
CA THR A 527 -14.03 55.17 -19.64
C THR A 527 -13.67 56.51 -18.97
N VAL A 528 -13.96 57.62 -19.64
CA VAL A 528 -13.69 58.97 -19.09
C VAL A 528 -14.34 59.20 -17.71
N PRO A 529 -15.57 58.73 -17.43
CA PRO A 529 -16.14 58.81 -16.08
C PRO A 529 -15.34 58.07 -15.01
N ALA A 530 -14.86 56.86 -15.30
CA ALA A 530 -14.04 56.07 -14.39
C ALA A 530 -12.68 56.75 -14.08
N LEU A 531 -12.06 57.37 -15.10
CA LEU A 531 -10.82 58.14 -14.93
C LEU A 531 -11.01 59.43 -14.12
N LYS A 532 -12.15 60.12 -14.29
CA LYS A 532 -12.50 61.29 -13.47
C LYS A 532 -12.79 60.92 -12.02
N GLU A 533 -13.44 59.78 -11.78
CA GLU A 533 -13.71 59.26 -10.43
C GLU A 533 -12.41 58.85 -9.73
N ALA A 534 -11.51 58.17 -10.44
CA ALA A 534 -10.15 57.89 -9.96
C ALA A 534 -9.38 59.19 -9.62
N CYS A 535 -9.37 60.20 -10.49
CA CYS A 535 -8.71 61.49 -10.18
C CYS A 535 -9.30 62.17 -8.94
N ARG A 536 -10.63 62.08 -8.74
CA ARG A 536 -11.30 62.64 -7.56
C ARG A 536 -10.93 61.91 -6.27
N MET A 537 -10.80 60.58 -6.31
CA MET A 537 -10.39 59.78 -5.14
C MET A 537 -8.99 60.18 -4.63
N TYR A 538 -8.08 60.58 -5.52
CA TYR A 538 -6.73 61.03 -5.16
C TYR A 538 -6.59 62.56 -5.06
N GLY A 539 -7.69 63.32 -5.13
CA GLY A 539 -7.65 64.79 -5.06
C GLY A 539 -6.91 65.47 -6.22
N LEU A 540 -6.73 64.78 -7.35
CA LEU A 540 -5.99 65.27 -8.52
C LEU A 540 -6.88 66.17 -9.40
N LYS A 541 -6.32 67.29 -9.88
CA LYS A 541 -7.00 68.19 -10.83
C LYS A 541 -7.01 67.56 -12.22
N GLY A 542 -8.07 66.80 -12.53
CA GLY A 542 -8.26 66.18 -13.83
C GLY A 542 -8.71 67.17 -14.93
N GLY A 543 -8.19 66.98 -16.14
CA GLY A 543 -8.57 67.74 -17.33
C GLY A 543 -9.90 67.33 -17.97
N LEU A 544 -10.29 68.01 -19.05
CA LEU A 544 -11.52 67.71 -19.81
C LEU A 544 -11.32 66.57 -20.80
N LYS A 545 -10.08 66.39 -21.30
CA LYS A 545 -9.73 65.37 -22.29
C LYS A 545 -9.32 64.07 -21.59
N LYS A 546 -9.61 62.94 -22.24
CA LYS A 546 -9.23 61.61 -21.75
C LYS A 546 -7.72 61.47 -21.54
N GLN A 547 -6.93 62.04 -22.44
CA GLN A 547 -5.47 61.98 -22.39
C GLN A 547 -4.90 62.69 -21.15
N GLU A 548 -5.42 63.88 -20.82
CA GLU A 548 -5.01 64.65 -19.63
C GLU A 548 -5.27 63.88 -18.33
N LEU A 549 -6.40 63.15 -18.24
CA LEU A 549 -6.72 62.31 -17.09
C LEU A 549 -5.80 61.09 -16.98
N LEU A 550 -5.38 60.52 -18.12
CA LEU A 550 -4.43 59.39 -18.16
C LEU A 550 -3.04 59.84 -17.71
N ASP A 551 -2.57 60.98 -18.21
CA ASP A 551 -1.23 61.49 -17.92
C ASP A 551 -1.12 61.84 -16.42
N VAL A 552 -2.13 62.51 -15.84
CA VAL A 552 -2.17 62.87 -14.42
C VAL A 552 -2.21 61.65 -13.49
N LEU A 553 -3.01 60.63 -13.81
CA LEU A 553 -3.04 59.39 -13.02
C LEU A 553 -1.75 58.59 -13.18
N THR A 554 -1.19 58.54 -14.38
CA THR A 554 0.08 57.82 -14.63
C THR A 554 1.24 58.50 -13.89
N GLU A 555 1.31 59.83 -13.88
CA GLU A 555 2.32 60.59 -13.15
C GLU A 555 2.19 60.41 -11.64
N HIS A 556 0.97 60.42 -11.10
CA HIS A 556 0.72 60.20 -9.67
C HIS A 556 1.19 58.81 -9.20
N PHE A 557 0.94 57.76 -9.99
CA PHE A 557 1.36 56.39 -9.67
C PHE A 557 2.80 56.05 -10.09
N GLN A 558 3.48 56.91 -10.87
CA GLN A 558 4.91 56.78 -11.17
C GLN A 558 5.80 57.53 -10.18
N LYS A 559 5.27 58.56 -9.50
CA LYS A 559 5.99 59.33 -8.46
C LYS A 559 5.83 58.76 -7.05
N ALA A 560 4.87 57.86 -6.83
CA ALA A 560 4.64 57.12 -5.58
C ALA A 560 5.22 55.71 -5.69
#